data_AF-A0A512N2W8-F1
#
_entry.id   AF-A0A512N2W8-F1
#
_cell.length_a   1.000
_cell.length_b   1.000
_cell.length_c   1.000
_cell.angle_alpha   90.00
_cell.angle_beta   90.00
_cell.angle_gamma   90.00
#
_symmetry.space_group_name_H-M   'P 1'
#
loop_
_entity.id
_entity.type
_entity.pdbx_description
1 polymer ?
#
loop_
_entity_poly.entity_id
_entity_poly.type
_entity_poly.pdbx_seq_one_letter_code
_entity_poly.pdbx_strand_id
1 'polypeptide(L)'
;MNPIDCDVLASGGGMAGTVAAIAAARQGARTVLFERHGFLGGAATAGAVGQFVGWETRAGRRVIAGLAEEIVGRLQAMGGSSGHGHFVMSTGHRMDRVEYDTEILKVVLDEMAHEAGVRVLLHGQLAQISRRGRTIGSATVLTKGGLLEVRARFFIDSSGDLDLMARAGAPFLDLDEGESLQPATMMFRLGPIDFAAFDGMSADAKAALAARGVAEGALPRAALHCSRVPGGDDGWFNVTRLAIDASDPFALSDGEREGRRQALAAARFITANVPGCARARLVSFAPQLGIRETRRIAGLATLTADDLRNGAEFTDTMALGAYPIDVHHAGDANITFEELGPDHVYALPYRIAVPQGLDNALVAGRGLSATHEAHGAIRVMPTAMAVAQAVGTAAALLAASNQPTAQLDPATLREKLRDAGAML
;
A
#
# COMPACT_ATOMS: atom_id res chain seq x y z
N MET A 1 -6.92 -16.99 27.16
CA MET A 1 -5.47 -16.76 27.03
C MET A 1 -5.12 -15.51 27.84
N ASN A 2 -3.92 -15.43 28.43
CA ASN A 2 -3.50 -14.22 29.15
C ASN A 2 -3.31 -13.06 28.15
N PRO A 3 -3.62 -11.82 28.54
CA PRO A 3 -3.34 -10.65 27.71
C PRO A 3 -1.86 -10.52 27.37
N ILE A 4 -1.55 -9.94 26.22
CA ILE A 4 -0.20 -9.51 25.84
C ILE A 4 -0.09 -8.01 26.08
N ASP A 5 0.94 -7.58 26.81
CA ASP A 5 1.28 -6.17 26.97
C ASP A 5 2.45 -5.80 26.04
N CYS A 6 2.30 -4.67 25.36
CA CYS A 6 3.32 -4.11 24.46
C CYS A 6 3.32 -2.58 24.54
N ASP A 7 4.32 -1.95 23.93
CA ASP A 7 4.38 -0.49 23.84
C ASP A 7 3.65 -0.02 22.58
N VAL A 8 3.84 -0.72 21.46
CA VAL A 8 3.20 -0.43 20.17
C VAL A 8 2.50 -1.67 19.61
N LEU A 9 1.23 -1.52 19.23
CA LEU A 9 0.47 -2.52 18.48
C LEU A 9 0.18 -2.01 17.06
N ALA A 10 0.67 -2.72 16.04
CA ALA A 10 0.32 -2.48 14.65
C ALA A 10 -0.78 -3.46 14.18
N SER A 11 -1.82 -2.93 13.55
CA SER A 11 -2.97 -3.66 13.00
C SER A 11 -2.85 -3.75 11.48
N GLY A 12 -2.59 -4.94 10.96
CA GLY A 12 -2.42 -5.22 9.53
C GLY A 12 -0.96 -5.18 9.10
N GLY A 13 -0.44 -6.31 8.62
CA GLY A 13 0.93 -6.55 8.17
C GLY A 13 1.17 -6.27 6.70
N GLY A 14 0.50 -5.26 6.12
CA GLY A 14 0.87 -4.72 4.81
C GLY A 14 2.26 -4.10 4.80
N MET A 15 2.70 -3.56 3.65
CA MET A 15 3.97 -2.81 3.58
C MET A 15 4.03 -1.70 4.65
N ALA A 16 2.94 -0.93 4.82
CA ALA A 16 2.87 0.11 5.83
C ALA A 16 2.98 -0.45 7.26
N GLY A 17 2.21 -1.48 7.62
CA GLY A 17 2.24 -2.01 8.98
C GLY A 17 3.55 -2.72 9.34
N THR A 18 4.12 -3.44 8.38
CA THR A 18 5.42 -4.12 8.57
C THR A 18 6.53 -3.09 8.77
N VAL A 19 6.61 -2.07 7.91
CA VAL A 19 7.61 -1.00 8.04
C VAL A 19 7.42 -0.19 9.33
N ALA A 20 6.18 0.14 9.70
CA ALA A 20 5.90 0.85 10.94
C ALA A 20 6.29 0.02 12.18
N ALA A 21 6.00 -1.29 12.19
CA ALA A 21 6.38 -2.17 13.29
C ALA A 21 7.90 -2.31 13.42
N ILE A 22 8.62 -2.48 12.31
CA ILE A 22 10.09 -2.53 12.28
C ILE A 22 10.68 -1.21 12.79
N ALA A 23 10.18 -0.07 12.31
CA ALA A 23 10.65 1.24 12.75
C ALA A 23 10.42 1.45 14.25
N ALA A 24 9.24 1.10 14.77
CA ALA A 24 8.95 1.20 16.20
C ALA A 24 9.88 0.30 17.04
N ALA A 25 10.08 -0.95 16.63
CA ALA A 25 10.92 -1.90 17.35
C ALA A 25 12.42 -1.50 17.34
N ARG A 26 12.93 -1.00 16.21
CA ARG A 26 14.30 -0.47 16.10
C ARG A 26 14.53 0.77 16.99
N GLN A 27 13.47 1.51 17.32
CA GLN A 27 13.50 2.60 18.30
C GLN A 27 13.33 2.12 19.75
N GLY A 28 13.34 0.81 19.99
CA GLY A 28 13.33 0.20 21.32
C GLY A 28 11.94 -0.11 21.89
N ALA A 29 10.85 0.10 21.14
CA ALA A 29 9.51 -0.25 21.60
C ALA A 29 9.29 -1.78 21.57
N ARG A 30 8.64 -2.34 22.60
CA ARG A 30 8.10 -3.71 22.52
C ARG A 30 6.92 -3.69 21.56
N THR A 31 7.11 -4.28 20.39
CA THR A 31 6.15 -4.14 19.28
C THR A 31 5.47 -5.47 18.96
N VAL A 32 4.15 -5.43 18.85
CA VAL A 32 3.32 -6.53 18.33
C VAL A 32 2.71 -6.09 17.01
N LEU A 33 2.73 -6.97 16.02
CA LEU A 33 2.06 -6.79 14.73
C LEU A 33 1.13 -7.98 14.50
N PHE A 34 -0.12 -7.76 14.14
CA PHE A 34 -1.00 -8.85 13.67
C PHE A 34 -1.44 -8.65 12.23
N GLU A 35 -1.59 -9.77 11.51
CA GLU A 35 -1.98 -9.84 10.11
C GLU A 35 -2.96 -11.00 9.91
N ARG A 36 -4.02 -10.77 9.12
CA ARG A 36 -5.06 -11.77 8.84
C ARG A 36 -4.55 -12.91 7.97
N HIS A 37 -3.57 -12.63 7.11
CA HIS A 37 -2.94 -13.59 6.23
C HIS A 37 -1.84 -14.40 6.93
N GLY A 38 -1.40 -15.47 6.26
CA GLY A 38 -0.28 -16.29 6.68
C GLY A 38 1.09 -15.73 6.29
N PHE A 39 1.17 -14.45 5.90
CA PHE A 39 2.38 -13.78 5.44
C PHE A 39 2.19 -12.25 5.43
N LEU A 40 3.30 -11.51 5.45
CA LEU A 40 3.34 -10.05 5.42
C LEU A 40 3.34 -9.48 3.98
N GLY A 41 3.10 -8.18 3.85
CA GLY A 41 3.23 -7.38 2.62
C GLY A 41 1.92 -6.82 2.04
N GLY A 42 0.77 -7.38 2.41
CA GLY A 42 -0.55 -6.83 2.07
C GLY A 42 -0.76 -6.70 0.55
N ALA A 43 -1.00 -5.50 0.02
CA ALA A 43 -1.18 -5.30 -1.42
C ALA A 43 0.03 -5.76 -2.27
N ALA A 44 1.24 -5.73 -1.71
CA ALA A 44 2.45 -6.17 -2.41
C ALA A 44 2.45 -7.69 -2.64
N THR A 45 2.05 -8.47 -1.63
CA THR A 45 2.13 -9.93 -1.63
C THR A 45 0.76 -10.58 -1.83
N ALA A 46 -0.21 -10.28 -0.96
CA ALA A 46 -1.58 -10.81 -1.03
C ALA A 46 -2.38 -10.22 -2.20
N GLY A 47 -2.17 -8.93 -2.49
CA GLY A 47 -2.73 -8.29 -3.69
C GLY A 47 -1.90 -8.52 -4.95
N ALA A 48 -0.69 -9.07 -4.82
CA ALA A 48 0.25 -9.42 -5.88
C ALA A 48 0.45 -8.33 -6.95
N VAL A 49 0.56 -7.06 -6.55
CA VAL A 49 0.83 -5.95 -7.50
C VAL A 49 2.12 -6.17 -8.28
N GLY A 50 3.12 -6.81 -7.66
CA GLY A 50 4.35 -7.28 -8.30
C GLY A 50 5.34 -6.16 -8.67
N GLN A 51 5.07 -4.93 -8.27
CA GLN A 51 5.99 -3.81 -8.43
C GLN A 51 5.72 -2.67 -7.44
N PHE A 52 6.74 -1.87 -7.16
CA PHE A 52 6.66 -0.61 -6.43
C PHE A 52 6.95 0.56 -7.38
N VAL A 53 6.20 1.66 -7.29
CA VAL A 53 6.31 2.84 -8.17
C VAL A 53 6.24 4.14 -7.35
N GLY A 54 6.98 5.18 -7.74
CA GLY A 54 6.96 6.50 -7.07
C GLY A 54 8.12 6.73 -6.10
N TRP A 55 9.33 6.37 -6.49
CA TRP A 55 10.56 6.51 -5.72
C TRP A 55 11.31 7.82 -5.99
N GLU A 56 11.16 8.38 -7.19
CA GLU A 56 11.91 9.55 -7.65
C GLU A 56 11.03 10.56 -8.39
N THR A 57 11.51 11.80 -8.50
CA THR A 57 10.93 12.77 -9.43
C THR A 57 11.16 12.34 -10.87
N ARG A 58 10.41 12.91 -11.81
CA ARG A 58 10.60 12.64 -13.25
C ARG A 58 11.99 13.04 -13.76
N ALA A 59 12.67 13.96 -13.08
CA ALA A 59 14.05 14.38 -13.33
C ALA A 59 15.09 13.42 -12.73
N GLY A 60 14.67 12.38 -12.00
CA GLY A 60 15.54 11.35 -11.42
C GLY A 60 16.03 11.65 -10.00
N ARG A 61 15.47 12.67 -9.33
CA ARG A 61 15.81 12.94 -7.92
C ARG A 61 15.10 11.92 -7.03
N ARG A 62 15.86 11.07 -6.34
CA ARG A 62 15.34 10.13 -5.33
C ARG A 62 14.67 10.90 -4.19
N VAL A 63 13.48 10.46 -3.77
CA VAL A 63 12.73 11.07 -2.64
C VAL A 63 12.27 10.05 -1.59
N ILE A 64 12.34 8.76 -1.90
CA ILE A 64 12.07 7.66 -0.97
C ILE A 64 13.36 6.88 -0.71
N ALA A 65 13.67 6.66 0.57
CA ALA A 65 14.81 5.84 1.01
C ALA A 65 14.50 5.13 2.35
N GLY A 66 15.49 4.96 3.23
CA GLY A 66 15.33 4.34 4.54
C GLY A 66 14.95 2.86 4.45
N LEU A 67 13.96 2.43 5.24
CA LEU A 67 13.49 1.05 5.28
C LEU A 67 12.95 0.58 3.92
N ALA A 68 12.37 1.48 3.12
CA ALA A 68 11.91 1.16 1.77
C ALA A 68 13.09 0.72 0.88
N GLU A 69 14.21 1.43 0.95
CA GLU A 69 15.43 1.09 0.19
C GLU A 69 16.10 -0.17 0.74
N GLU A 70 16.09 -0.37 2.06
CA GLU A 70 16.60 -1.61 2.68
C GLU A 70 15.85 -2.85 2.16
N ILE A 71 14.52 -2.76 2.01
CA ILE A 71 13.70 -3.84 1.41
C ILE A 71 14.14 -4.13 -0.03
N VAL A 72 14.38 -3.09 -0.84
CA VAL A 72 14.85 -3.26 -2.22
C VAL A 72 16.23 -3.94 -2.24
N GLY A 73 17.16 -3.49 -1.39
CA GLY A 73 18.49 -4.09 -1.29
C GLY A 73 18.45 -5.57 -0.89
N ARG A 74 17.59 -5.94 0.06
CA ARG A 74 17.41 -7.34 0.47
C ARG A 74 16.76 -8.19 -0.62
N LEU A 75 15.77 -7.65 -1.34
CA LEU A 75 15.20 -8.32 -2.51
C LEU A 75 16.27 -8.60 -3.57
N GLN A 76 17.14 -7.63 -3.87
CA GLN A 76 18.24 -7.84 -4.80
C GLN A 76 19.21 -8.91 -4.32
N ALA A 77 19.59 -8.88 -3.03
CA ALA A 77 20.49 -9.87 -2.43
C ALA A 77 19.94 -11.30 -2.52
N MET A 78 18.62 -11.48 -2.49
CA MET A 78 17.94 -12.78 -2.62
C MET A 78 17.55 -13.14 -4.07
N GLY A 79 17.92 -12.32 -5.06
CA GLY A 79 17.52 -12.51 -6.46
C GLY A 79 16.03 -12.24 -6.73
N GLY A 80 15.31 -11.67 -5.77
CA GLY A 80 13.90 -11.32 -5.87
C GLY A 80 13.61 -9.97 -6.51
N SER A 81 14.64 -9.24 -6.97
CA SER A 81 14.48 -8.02 -7.76
C SER A 81 15.78 -7.67 -8.50
N SER A 82 15.67 -6.97 -9.62
CA SER A 82 16.82 -6.29 -10.26
C SER A 82 17.11 -4.90 -9.67
N GLY A 83 16.28 -4.41 -8.74
CA GLY A 83 16.35 -3.07 -8.19
C GLY A 83 15.58 -2.04 -9.01
N HIS A 84 16.02 -0.78 -8.91
CA HIS A 84 15.37 0.36 -9.56
C HIS A 84 15.51 0.32 -11.08
N GLY A 85 14.39 0.56 -11.77
CA GLY A 85 14.32 0.69 -13.22
C GLY A 85 13.16 1.58 -13.63
N HIS A 86 12.80 1.54 -14.91
CA HIS A 86 11.69 2.33 -15.45
C HIS A 86 10.81 1.51 -16.39
N PHE A 87 9.57 1.96 -16.56
CA PHE A 87 8.66 1.46 -17.58
C PHE A 87 7.81 2.59 -18.15
N VAL A 88 7.09 2.29 -19.23
CA VAL A 88 6.12 3.20 -19.83
C VAL A 88 4.73 2.65 -19.59
N MET A 89 3.86 3.44 -18.97
CA MET A 89 2.47 3.10 -18.73
C MET A 89 1.67 3.02 -20.04
N SER A 90 0.47 2.44 -19.99
CA SER A 90 -0.48 2.49 -21.11
C SER A 90 -0.90 3.91 -21.50
N THR A 91 -0.77 4.86 -20.58
CA THR A 91 -1.01 6.29 -20.78
C THR A 91 0.17 7.01 -21.47
N GLY A 92 1.30 6.33 -21.70
CA GLY A 92 2.51 6.89 -22.32
C GLY A 92 3.49 7.53 -21.34
N HIS A 93 3.12 7.66 -20.06
CA HIS A 93 4.00 8.23 -19.04
C HIS A 93 5.12 7.26 -18.66
N ARG A 94 6.36 7.78 -18.59
CA ARG A 94 7.51 7.06 -18.06
C ARG A 94 7.50 7.14 -16.55
N MET A 95 7.57 5.99 -15.88
CA MET A 95 7.61 5.90 -14.42
C MET A 95 8.79 5.07 -13.97
N ASP A 96 9.31 5.41 -12.80
CA ASP A 96 10.22 4.54 -12.06
C ASP A 96 9.46 3.34 -11.49
N ARG A 97 10.16 2.21 -11.37
CA ARG A 97 9.62 1.01 -10.75
C ARG A 97 10.70 0.13 -10.13
N VAL A 98 10.29 -0.68 -9.16
CA VAL A 98 11.01 -1.87 -8.70
C VAL A 98 10.08 -3.06 -8.90
N GLU A 99 10.40 -3.96 -9.84
CA GLU A 99 9.72 -5.25 -9.97
C GLU A 99 10.28 -6.22 -8.93
N TYR A 100 9.42 -7.02 -8.32
CA TYR A 100 9.83 -7.97 -7.28
C TYR A 100 9.08 -9.30 -7.35
N ASP A 101 9.73 -10.36 -6.87
CA ASP A 101 9.08 -11.65 -6.63
C ASP A 101 8.25 -11.56 -5.33
N THR A 102 6.96 -11.87 -5.44
CA THR A 102 6.02 -11.77 -4.33
C THR A 102 6.27 -12.78 -3.22
N GLU A 103 6.88 -13.92 -3.51
CA GLU A 103 7.23 -14.94 -2.52
C GLU A 103 8.53 -14.60 -1.81
N ILE A 104 9.54 -14.10 -2.53
CA ILE A 104 10.79 -13.65 -1.92
C ILE A 104 10.53 -12.43 -1.01
N LEU A 105 9.65 -11.51 -1.42
CA LEU A 105 9.28 -10.38 -0.56
C LEU A 105 8.70 -10.83 0.79
N LYS A 106 7.92 -11.92 0.85
CA LYS A 106 7.40 -12.44 2.13
C LYS A 106 8.54 -12.80 3.08
N VAL A 107 9.55 -13.50 2.57
CA VAL A 107 10.73 -13.90 3.34
C VAL A 107 11.52 -12.68 3.80
N VAL A 108 11.77 -11.71 2.91
CA VAL A 108 12.45 -10.45 3.27
C VAL A 108 11.73 -9.75 4.43
N LEU A 109 10.40 -9.64 4.37
CA LEU A 109 9.61 -8.98 5.40
C LEU A 109 9.62 -9.76 6.72
N ASP A 110 9.54 -11.09 6.67
CA ASP A 110 9.62 -11.95 7.86
C ASP A 110 10.98 -11.84 8.54
N GLU A 111 12.09 -11.90 7.78
CA GLU A 111 13.45 -11.73 8.29
C GLU A 111 13.64 -10.36 8.94
N MET A 112 13.25 -9.29 8.24
CA MET A 112 13.39 -7.93 8.77
C MET A 112 12.57 -7.71 10.04
N ALA A 113 11.33 -8.21 10.09
CA ALA A 113 10.49 -8.11 11.29
C ALA A 113 11.08 -8.91 12.46
N HIS A 114 11.59 -10.11 12.19
CA HIS A 114 12.24 -10.96 13.19
C HIS A 114 13.52 -10.32 13.75
N GLU A 115 14.41 -9.85 12.88
CA GLU A 115 15.66 -9.16 13.25
C GLU A 115 15.41 -7.91 14.11
N ALA A 116 14.35 -7.16 13.79
CA ALA A 116 13.94 -5.98 14.56
C ALA A 116 13.33 -6.33 15.93
N GLY A 117 13.03 -7.61 16.21
CA GLY A 117 12.38 -8.04 17.46
C GLY A 117 10.87 -7.81 17.48
N VAL A 118 10.22 -7.66 16.32
CA VAL A 118 8.75 -7.56 16.24
C VAL A 118 8.12 -8.90 16.57
N ARG A 119 7.16 -8.93 17.49
CA ARG A 119 6.35 -10.12 17.75
C ARG A 119 5.19 -10.17 16.75
N VAL A 120 5.37 -10.94 15.68
CA VAL A 120 4.38 -11.09 14.60
C VAL A 120 3.35 -12.17 14.95
N LEU A 121 2.07 -11.85 14.75
CA LEU A 121 0.92 -12.73 14.87
C LEU A 121 0.20 -12.84 13.52
N LEU A 122 0.54 -13.88 12.76
CA LEU A 122 -0.17 -14.22 11.53
C LEU A 122 -1.50 -14.92 11.82
N HIS A 123 -2.43 -14.89 10.87
CA HIS A 123 -3.81 -15.36 11.06
C HIS A 123 -4.54 -14.71 12.25
N GLY A 124 -4.23 -13.44 12.51
CA GLY A 124 -4.88 -12.62 13.52
C GLY A 124 -5.88 -11.66 12.88
N GLN A 125 -7.15 -11.74 13.26
CA GLN A 125 -8.19 -10.83 12.78
C GLN A 125 -8.73 -9.97 13.90
N LEU A 126 -8.84 -8.66 13.69
CA LEU A 126 -9.37 -7.76 14.71
C LEU A 126 -10.85 -8.07 15.00
N ALA A 127 -11.15 -8.40 16.26
CA ALA A 127 -12.51 -8.72 16.71
C ALA A 127 -13.16 -7.55 17.44
N GLN A 128 -12.47 -6.95 18.41
CA GLN A 128 -13.01 -5.88 19.26
C GLN A 128 -11.93 -4.88 19.67
N ILE A 129 -12.37 -3.68 20.05
CA ILE A 129 -11.53 -2.63 20.65
C ILE A 129 -12.15 -2.23 21.98
N SER A 130 -11.31 -2.05 23.00
CA SER A 130 -11.67 -1.39 24.25
C SER A 130 -11.15 0.04 24.24
N ARG A 131 -12.05 1.01 24.34
CA ARG A 131 -11.74 2.45 24.35
C ARG A 131 -12.36 3.11 25.58
N ARG A 132 -11.62 4.01 26.22
CA ARG A 132 -12.12 4.89 27.28
C ARG A 132 -11.82 6.33 26.93
N GLY A 133 -12.85 7.14 26.66
CA GLY A 133 -12.67 8.53 26.27
C GLY A 133 -11.87 8.65 24.97
N ARG A 134 -10.71 9.29 25.01
CA ARG A 134 -9.82 9.48 23.83
C ARG A 134 -8.70 8.44 23.76
N THR A 135 -8.71 7.42 24.60
CA THR A 135 -7.63 6.44 24.71
C THR A 135 -8.12 5.04 24.40
N ILE A 136 -7.43 4.35 23.50
CA ILE A 136 -7.61 2.92 23.27
C ILE A 136 -6.84 2.16 24.37
N GLY A 137 -7.50 1.25 25.06
CA GLY A 137 -6.90 0.43 26.11
C GLY A 137 -6.39 -0.92 25.60
N SER A 138 -7.16 -1.57 24.72
CA SER A 138 -6.77 -2.87 24.16
C SER A 138 -7.47 -3.18 22.84
N ALA A 139 -6.88 -4.11 22.09
CA ALA A 139 -7.47 -4.76 20.95
C ALA A 139 -7.63 -6.26 21.22
N THR A 140 -8.80 -6.80 20.92
CA THR A 140 -9.05 -8.24 20.96
C THR A 140 -8.91 -8.79 19.55
N VAL A 141 -8.00 -9.74 19.37
CA VAL A 141 -7.71 -10.38 18.09
C VAL A 141 -8.21 -11.82 18.13
N LEU A 142 -8.99 -12.22 17.12
CA LEU A 142 -9.33 -13.61 16.86
C LEU A 142 -8.12 -14.32 16.27
N THR A 143 -7.70 -15.41 16.90
CA THR A 143 -6.56 -16.23 16.50
C THR A 143 -6.95 -17.71 16.43
N LYS A 144 -6.04 -18.56 15.95
CA LYS A 144 -6.20 -20.02 16.04
C LYS A 144 -6.43 -20.53 17.48
N GLY A 145 -5.89 -19.85 18.49
CA GLY A 145 -6.07 -20.19 19.90
C GLY A 145 -7.33 -19.62 20.55
N GLY A 146 -8.19 -18.94 19.78
CA GLY A 146 -9.33 -18.18 20.28
C GLY A 146 -9.03 -16.68 20.39
N LEU A 147 -9.79 -15.99 21.24
CA LEU A 147 -9.65 -14.54 21.43
C LEU A 147 -8.44 -14.23 22.31
N LEU A 148 -7.60 -13.32 21.81
CA LEU A 148 -6.39 -12.83 22.47
C LEU A 148 -6.51 -11.32 22.68
N GLU A 149 -6.44 -10.87 23.93
CA GLU A 149 -6.37 -9.44 24.25
C GLU A 149 -4.92 -8.95 24.13
N VAL A 150 -4.71 -7.84 23.43
CA VAL A 150 -3.44 -7.12 23.35
C VAL A 150 -3.62 -5.71 23.89
N ARG A 151 -2.89 -5.38 24.95
CA ARG A 151 -2.83 -4.04 25.55
C ARG A 151 -1.59 -3.34 25.03
N ALA A 152 -1.75 -2.09 24.62
CA ALA A 152 -0.67 -1.29 24.07
C ALA A 152 -0.74 0.14 24.58
N ARG A 153 0.42 0.81 24.66
CA ARG A 153 0.46 2.25 24.91
C ARG A 153 0.00 3.01 23.67
N PHE A 154 0.46 2.58 22.50
CA PHE A 154 0.13 3.17 21.20
C PHE A 154 -0.37 2.13 20.20
N PHE A 155 -1.30 2.56 19.35
CA PHE A 155 -1.90 1.73 18.30
C PHE A 155 -1.61 2.35 16.93
N ILE A 156 -1.20 1.52 15.97
CA ILE A 156 -1.03 1.91 14.57
C ILE A 156 -2.04 1.13 13.76
N ASP A 157 -2.92 1.82 13.04
CA ASP A 157 -3.81 1.17 12.07
C ASP A 157 -3.22 1.26 10.67
N SER A 158 -2.89 0.09 10.14
CA SER A 158 -2.33 -0.13 8.81
C SER A 158 -3.05 -1.28 8.09
N SER A 159 -4.31 -1.54 8.47
CA SER A 159 -5.14 -2.63 7.93
C SER A 159 -5.56 -2.42 6.47
N GLY A 160 -5.34 -1.21 5.95
CA GLY A 160 -5.80 -0.77 4.63
C GLY A 160 -7.21 -0.18 4.67
N ASP A 161 -8.11 -0.75 5.49
CA ASP A 161 -9.51 -0.31 5.62
C ASP A 161 -9.80 0.45 6.91
N LEU A 162 -8.76 0.64 7.73
CA LEU A 162 -8.79 1.31 9.02
C LEU A 162 -9.79 0.68 10.01
N ASP A 163 -9.81 -0.65 10.07
CA ASP A 163 -10.73 -1.42 10.92
C ASP A 163 -10.54 -1.15 12.41
N LEU A 164 -9.30 -0.88 12.86
CA LEU A 164 -9.02 -0.53 14.25
C LEU A 164 -9.59 0.85 14.57
N MET A 165 -9.38 1.84 13.69
CA MET A 165 -9.91 3.18 13.86
C MET A 165 -11.44 3.20 13.79
N ALA A 166 -12.02 2.43 12.88
CA ALA A 166 -13.47 2.31 12.75
C ALA A 166 -14.11 1.73 14.02
N ARG A 167 -13.55 0.63 14.53
CA ARG A 167 -14.01 0.01 15.79
C ARG A 167 -13.71 0.87 17.03
N ALA A 168 -12.66 1.68 16.97
CA ALA A 168 -12.38 2.67 17.99
C ALA A 168 -13.36 3.86 17.94
N GLY A 169 -14.16 4.04 16.88
CA GLY A 169 -15.06 5.18 16.74
C GLY A 169 -14.34 6.48 16.39
N ALA A 170 -13.28 6.40 15.57
CA ALA A 170 -12.65 7.57 14.98
C ALA A 170 -13.51 8.12 13.83
N PRO A 171 -13.50 9.44 13.58
CA PRO A 171 -14.17 10.05 12.43
C PRO A 171 -13.39 9.80 11.13
N PHE A 172 -14.11 9.71 10.01
CA PHE A 172 -13.56 9.57 8.66
C PHE A 172 -14.02 10.73 7.79
N LEU A 173 -13.26 11.01 6.73
CA LEU A 173 -13.64 11.95 5.69
C LEU A 173 -14.66 11.28 4.76
N ASP A 174 -15.67 12.04 4.35
CA ASP A 174 -16.62 11.62 3.34
C ASP A 174 -16.03 11.80 1.92
N LEU A 175 -16.69 11.18 0.95
CA LEU A 175 -16.52 11.51 -0.47
C LEU A 175 -17.35 12.76 -0.77
N ASP A 176 -16.79 13.68 -1.54
CA ASP A 176 -17.52 14.87 -2.00
C ASP A 176 -18.53 14.51 -3.11
N GLU A 177 -19.42 15.44 -3.44
CA GLU A 177 -20.42 15.24 -4.49
C GLU A 177 -19.76 14.90 -5.83
N GLY A 178 -20.12 13.74 -6.40
CA GLY A 178 -19.57 13.23 -7.66
C GLY A 178 -18.33 12.35 -7.52
N GLU A 179 -17.76 12.22 -6.31
CA GLU A 179 -16.65 11.32 -6.06
C GLU A 179 -17.12 9.87 -5.85
N SER A 180 -16.25 8.91 -6.15
CA SER A 180 -16.50 7.48 -5.94
C SER A 180 -15.21 6.76 -5.56
N LEU A 181 -15.32 5.66 -4.82
CA LEU A 181 -14.15 4.86 -4.47
C LEU A 181 -13.41 4.38 -5.72
N GLN A 182 -12.08 4.49 -5.71
CA GLN A 182 -11.26 4.00 -6.80
C GLN A 182 -11.38 2.46 -6.93
N PRO A 183 -11.59 1.93 -8.15
CA PRO A 183 -11.90 0.52 -8.35
C PRO A 183 -10.76 -0.40 -7.90
N ALA A 184 -11.14 -1.55 -7.36
CA ALA A 184 -10.26 -2.64 -7.02
C ALA A 184 -9.82 -3.44 -8.27
N THR A 185 -8.81 -4.30 -8.09
CA THR A 185 -8.31 -5.21 -9.14
C THR A 185 -8.04 -6.60 -8.57
N MET A 186 -8.44 -7.64 -9.29
CA MET A 186 -7.91 -8.99 -9.16
C MET A 186 -6.68 -9.15 -10.06
N MET A 187 -5.50 -9.26 -9.45
CA MET A 187 -4.27 -9.62 -10.16
C MET A 187 -4.26 -11.11 -10.50
N PHE A 188 -3.62 -11.47 -11.61
CA PHE A 188 -3.40 -12.88 -11.97
C PHE A 188 -2.04 -13.08 -12.65
N ARG A 189 -1.44 -14.24 -12.43
CA ARG A 189 -0.13 -14.62 -12.97
C ARG A 189 -0.30 -15.48 -14.21
N LEU A 190 0.36 -15.09 -15.30
CA LEU A 190 0.46 -15.88 -16.53
C LEU A 190 1.91 -16.28 -16.77
N GLY A 191 2.09 -17.48 -17.35
CA GLY A 191 3.41 -18.00 -17.67
C GLY A 191 3.37 -19.33 -18.43
N PRO A 192 4.39 -19.66 -19.23
CA PRO A 192 5.53 -18.83 -19.58
C PRO A 192 5.20 -17.78 -20.67
N ILE A 193 5.87 -16.64 -20.65
CA ILE A 193 5.75 -15.50 -21.56
C ILE A 193 7.10 -15.27 -22.24
N ASP A 194 7.12 -15.23 -23.57
CA ASP A 194 8.26 -14.68 -24.30
C ASP A 194 8.22 -13.15 -24.24
N PHE A 195 8.98 -12.60 -23.27
CA PHE A 195 9.03 -11.16 -23.06
C PHE A 195 9.66 -10.40 -24.23
N ALA A 196 10.53 -11.02 -25.04
CA ALA A 196 11.09 -10.34 -26.21
C ALA A 196 9.98 -10.05 -27.24
N ALA A 197 9.10 -11.02 -27.48
CA ALA A 197 7.93 -10.84 -28.34
C ALA A 197 6.89 -9.89 -27.71
N PHE A 198 6.64 -10.00 -26.40
CA PHE A 198 5.69 -9.14 -25.68
C PHE A 198 6.13 -7.66 -25.69
N ASP A 199 7.41 -7.40 -25.44
CA ASP A 199 7.98 -6.05 -25.42
C ASP A 199 8.13 -5.47 -26.82
N GLY A 200 8.40 -6.31 -27.82
CA GLY A 200 8.59 -5.93 -29.22
C GLY A 200 7.33 -5.36 -29.89
N MET A 201 6.15 -5.49 -29.27
CA MET A 201 4.94 -4.83 -29.76
C MET A 201 5.07 -3.30 -29.66
N SER A 202 4.74 -2.61 -30.75
CA SER A 202 4.61 -1.15 -30.74
C SER A 202 3.50 -0.69 -29.80
N ALA A 203 3.56 0.57 -29.35
CA ALA A 203 2.51 1.17 -28.52
C ALA A 203 1.14 1.08 -29.20
N ASP A 204 1.07 1.38 -30.50
CA ASP A 204 -0.17 1.30 -31.30
C ASP A 204 -0.71 -0.14 -31.38
N ALA A 205 0.16 -1.13 -31.55
CA ALA A 205 -0.26 -2.53 -31.57
C ALA A 205 -0.82 -2.98 -30.20
N LYS A 206 -0.15 -2.58 -29.10
CA LYS A 206 -0.65 -2.85 -27.73
C LYS A 206 -2.00 -2.17 -27.50
N ALA A 207 -2.15 -0.91 -27.91
CA ALA A 207 -3.40 -0.16 -27.77
C ALA A 207 -4.54 -0.77 -28.59
N ALA A 208 -4.29 -1.15 -29.84
CA ALA A 208 -5.27 -1.79 -30.71
C ALA A 208 -5.72 -3.16 -30.16
N LEU A 209 -4.78 -3.97 -29.66
CA LEU A 209 -5.11 -5.26 -29.01
C LEU A 209 -5.96 -5.06 -27.76
N ALA A 210 -5.61 -4.08 -26.91
CA ALA A 210 -6.35 -3.79 -25.69
C ALA A 210 -7.76 -3.27 -26.00
N ALA A 211 -7.91 -2.38 -26.99
CA ALA A 211 -9.20 -1.86 -27.44
C ALA A 211 -10.09 -2.99 -28.01
N ARG A 212 -9.52 -3.90 -28.79
CA ARG A 212 -10.24 -5.10 -29.26
C ARG A 212 -10.70 -5.98 -28.11
N GLY A 213 -9.84 -6.21 -27.11
CA GLY A 213 -10.22 -6.98 -25.93
C GLY A 213 -11.40 -6.39 -25.16
N VAL A 214 -11.51 -5.06 -25.10
CA VAL A 214 -12.68 -4.37 -24.53
C VAL A 214 -13.91 -4.56 -25.41
N ALA A 215 -13.79 -4.37 -26.73
CA ALA A 215 -14.91 -4.51 -27.68
C ALA A 215 -15.49 -5.94 -27.68
N GLU A 216 -14.65 -6.95 -27.47
CA GLU A 216 -15.05 -8.36 -27.34
C GLU A 216 -15.55 -8.74 -25.93
N GLY A 217 -15.53 -7.81 -24.97
CA GLY A 217 -15.92 -8.04 -23.58
C GLY A 217 -14.96 -8.92 -22.79
N ALA A 218 -13.74 -9.14 -23.31
CA ALA A 218 -12.73 -10.00 -22.69
C ALA A 218 -11.83 -9.23 -21.71
N LEU A 219 -11.66 -7.93 -21.91
CA LEU A 219 -10.96 -7.02 -21.00
C LEU A 219 -11.94 -5.96 -20.46
N PRO A 220 -11.96 -5.69 -19.15
CA PRO A 220 -12.84 -4.66 -18.59
C PRO A 220 -12.29 -3.24 -18.79
N ARG A 221 -11.02 -3.10 -19.19
CA ARG A 221 -10.40 -1.83 -19.58
C ARG A 221 -9.32 -2.08 -20.63
N ALA A 222 -9.01 -1.06 -21.43
CA ALA A 222 -7.98 -1.13 -22.47
C ALA A 222 -6.56 -1.03 -21.87
N ALA A 223 -6.13 -2.07 -21.15
CA ALA A 223 -4.79 -2.15 -20.56
C ALA A 223 -4.23 -3.58 -20.62
N LEU A 224 -2.92 -3.69 -20.84
CA LEU A 224 -2.13 -4.93 -20.76
C LEU A 224 -0.96 -4.75 -19.79
N HIS A 225 -1.24 -4.15 -18.62
CA HIS A 225 -0.23 -3.88 -17.59
C HIS A 225 0.29 -5.20 -17.02
N CYS A 226 1.60 -5.43 -17.15
CA CYS A 226 2.29 -6.62 -16.67
C CYS A 226 3.50 -6.23 -15.80
N SER A 227 3.58 -6.80 -14.60
CA SER A 227 4.75 -6.75 -13.73
C SER A 227 5.47 -8.10 -13.82
N ARG A 228 6.74 -8.14 -14.19
CA ARG A 228 7.48 -9.39 -14.34
C ARG A 228 7.80 -10.02 -13.00
N VAL A 229 7.82 -11.34 -12.96
CA VAL A 229 8.42 -12.09 -11.86
C VAL A 229 9.93 -12.14 -12.12
N PRO A 230 10.77 -11.50 -11.28
CA PRO A 230 12.23 -11.50 -11.48
C PRO A 230 12.80 -12.92 -11.58
N GLY A 231 13.71 -13.12 -12.54
CA GLY A 231 14.36 -14.42 -12.78
C GLY A 231 13.49 -15.48 -13.46
N GLY A 232 12.23 -15.18 -13.79
CA GLY A 232 11.31 -16.10 -14.48
C GLY A 232 10.79 -15.58 -15.81
N ASP A 233 9.96 -16.40 -16.46
CA ASP A 233 9.20 -16.07 -17.67
C ASP A 233 7.70 -15.85 -17.37
N ASP A 234 7.36 -15.55 -16.12
CA ASP A 234 6.00 -15.27 -15.68
C ASP A 234 5.77 -13.78 -15.45
N GLY A 235 4.52 -13.35 -15.53
CA GLY A 235 4.11 -11.98 -15.26
C GLY A 235 2.77 -11.88 -14.54
N TRP A 236 2.67 -10.91 -13.63
CA TRP A 236 1.45 -10.52 -12.93
C TRP A 236 0.72 -9.43 -13.72
N PHE A 237 -0.54 -9.68 -14.09
CA PHE A 237 -1.35 -8.79 -14.90
C PHE A 237 -2.33 -7.98 -14.04
N ASN A 238 -2.29 -6.66 -14.21
CA ASN A 238 -3.21 -5.71 -13.58
C ASN A 238 -4.20 -5.17 -14.61
N VAL A 239 -5.21 -5.95 -14.97
CA VAL A 239 -6.14 -5.59 -16.05
C VAL A 239 -7.60 -5.56 -15.64
N THR A 240 -7.97 -6.19 -14.53
CA THR A 240 -9.36 -6.20 -14.06
C THR A 240 -9.78 -4.85 -13.44
N ARG A 241 -11.09 -4.63 -13.29
CA ARG A 241 -11.63 -3.39 -12.71
C ARG A 241 -12.95 -3.68 -11.99
N LEU A 242 -13.01 -3.37 -10.70
CA LEU A 242 -14.15 -3.68 -9.83
C LEU A 242 -14.54 -2.45 -9.02
N ALA A 243 -15.74 -1.91 -9.28
CA ALA A 243 -16.31 -0.83 -8.46
C ALA A 243 -17.02 -1.45 -7.24
N ILE A 244 -16.31 -1.52 -6.12
CA ILE A 244 -16.82 -2.08 -4.86
C ILE A 244 -16.39 -1.21 -3.68
N ASP A 245 -17.17 -1.23 -2.61
CA ASP A 245 -16.68 -0.84 -1.29
C ASP A 245 -16.17 -2.08 -0.56
N ALA A 246 -14.84 -2.20 -0.41
CA ALA A 246 -14.23 -3.33 0.29
C ALA A 246 -14.47 -3.31 1.82
N SER A 247 -15.08 -2.26 2.34
CA SER A 247 -15.50 -2.14 3.72
C SER A 247 -16.79 -2.91 4.05
N ASP A 248 -17.58 -3.25 3.01
CA ASP A 248 -18.71 -4.17 3.09
C ASP A 248 -18.23 -5.61 2.80
N PRO A 249 -18.39 -6.55 3.75
CA PRO A 249 -17.92 -7.93 3.58
C PRO A 249 -18.60 -8.69 2.43
N PHE A 250 -19.85 -8.37 2.09
CA PHE A 250 -20.56 -9.02 0.98
C PHE A 250 -20.16 -8.43 -0.36
N ALA A 251 -20.03 -7.10 -0.46
CA ALA A 251 -19.50 -6.44 -1.65
C ALA A 251 -18.07 -6.91 -1.96
N LEU A 252 -17.23 -7.08 -0.94
CA LEU A 252 -15.90 -7.66 -1.08
C LEU A 252 -15.95 -9.10 -1.60
N SER A 253 -16.84 -9.93 -1.05
CA SER A 253 -17.02 -11.33 -1.47
C SER A 253 -17.50 -11.46 -2.93
N ASP A 254 -18.44 -10.60 -3.33
CA ASP A 254 -18.91 -10.55 -4.71
C ASP A 254 -17.83 -10.02 -5.66
N GLY A 255 -17.09 -8.99 -5.23
CA GLY A 255 -15.93 -8.48 -5.96
C GLY A 255 -14.86 -9.54 -6.18
N GLU A 256 -14.58 -10.38 -5.19
CA GLU A 256 -13.64 -11.51 -5.31
C GLU A 256 -14.08 -12.52 -6.38
N ARG A 257 -15.37 -12.87 -6.39
CA ARG A 257 -15.95 -13.79 -7.37
C ARG A 257 -15.91 -13.20 -8.78
N GLU A 258 -16.34 -11.94 -8.92
CA GLU A 258 -16.35 -11.23 -10.20
C GLU A 258 -14.94 -10.94 -10.72
N GLY A 259 -14.01 -10.58 -9.84
CA GLY A 259 -12.61 -10.35 -10.16
C GLY A 259 -11.95 -11.59 -10.76
N ARG A 260 -12.16 -12.78 -10.17
CA ARG A 260 -11.67 -14.04 -10.75
C ARG A 260 -12.30 -14.34 -12.11
N ARG A 261 -13.58 -14.03 -12.31
CA ARG A 261 -14.26 -14.18 -13.61
C ARG A 261 -13.62 -13.29 -14.68
N GLN A 262 -13.41 -11.99 -14.38
CA GLN A 262 -12.74 -11.05 -15.28
C GLN A 262 -11.30 -11.46 -15.56
N ALA A 263 -10.54 -11.84 -14.53
CA ALA A 263 -9.15 -12.28 -14.65
C ALA A 263 -9.02 -13.52 -15.56
N LEU A 264 -9.92 -14.50 -15.44
CA LEU A 264 -9.90 -15.68 -16.30
C LEU A 264 -10.24 -15.35 -17.76
N ALA A 265 -11.20 -14.45 -17.99
CA ALA A 265 -11.54 -13.98 -19.34
C ALA A 265 -10.34 -13.24 -19.98
N ALA A 266 -9.72 -12.33 -19.23
CA ALA A 266 -8.54 -11.60 -19.66
C ALA A 266 -7.35 -12.53 -19.93
N ALA A 267 -7.09 -13.49 -19.05
CA ALA A 267 -6.05 -14.50 -19.22
C ALA A 267 -6.20 -15.26 -20.54
N ARG A 268 -7.42 -15.73 -20.87
CA ARG A 268 -7.71 -16.44 -22.12
C ARG A 268 -7.49 -15.55 -23.34
N PHE A 269 -7.95 -14.30 -23.28
CA PHE A 269 -7.74 -13.34 -24.36
C PHE A 269 -6.26 -13.08 -24.59
N ILE A 270 -5.50 -12.83 -23.52
CA ILE A 270 -4.05 -12.59 -23.58
C ILE A 270 -3.32 -13.79 -24.18
N THR A 271 -3.58 -15.01 -23.69
CA THR A 271 -2.98 -16.22 -24.25
C THR A 271 -3.28 -16.39 -25.74
N ALA A 272 -4.50 -16.09 -26.18
CA ALA A 272 -4.91 -16.30 -27.58
C ALA A 272 -4.39 -15.22 -28.54
N ASN A 273 -4.16 -14.00 -28.05
CA ASN A 273 -4.03 -12.82 -28.93
C ASN A 273 -2.76 -12.00 -28.73
N VAL A 274 -2.09 -12.12 -27.59
CA VAL A 274 -0.94 -11.27 -27.28
C VAL A 274 0.36 -12.00 -27.68
N PRO A 275 1.17 -11.40 -28.57
CA PRO A 275 2.51 -11.88 -28.89
C PRO A 275 3.33 -12.25 -27.65
N GLY A 276 3.97 -13.42 -27.70
CA GLY A 276 4.73 -13.99 -26.60
C GLY A 276 3.93 -14.79 -25.57
N CYS A 277 2.60 -14.68 -25.56
CA CYS A 277 1.74 -15.37 -24.58
C CYS A 277 1.09 -16.67 -25.08
N ALA A 278 1.37 -17.13 -26.29
CA ALA A 278 0.67 -18.28 -26.90
C ALA A 278 0.80 -19.61 -26.10
N ARG A 279 1.88 -19.76 -25.32
CA ARG A 279 2.10 -20.91 -24.43
C ARG A 279 1.69 -20.64 -22.98
N ALA A 280 1.37 -19.38 -22.67
CA ALA A 280 1.09 -18.95 -21.31
C ALA A 280 -0.20 -19.61 -20.81
N ARG A 281 -0.14 -20.08 -19.57
CA ARG A 281 -1.28 -20.60 -18.82
C ARG A 281 -1.49 -19.72 -17.60
N LEU A 282 -2.72 -19.72 -17.10
CA LEU A 282 -3.01 -19.14 -15.79
C LEU A 282 -2.28 -19.96 -14.72
N VAL A 283 -1.33 -19.31 -14.05
CA VAL A 283 -0.53 -19.90 -12.95
C VAL A 283 -1.29 -19.74 -11.63
N SER A 284 -1.77 -18.54 -11.33
CA SER A 284 -2.48 -18.24 -10.08
C SER A 284 -3.30 -16.95 -10.17
N PHE A 285 -4.30 -16.83 -9.30
CA PHE A 285 -4.88 -15.55 -8.91
C PHE A 285 -4.14 -14.99 -7.69
N ALA A 286 -4.22 -13.69 -7.46
CA ALA A 286 -3.79 -13.12 -6.19
C ALA A 286 -4.64 -13.66 -5.03
N PRO A 287 -4.04 -13.86 -3.84
CA PRO A 287 -4.77 -14.29 -2.64
C PRO A 287 -5.93 -13.39 -2.22
N GLN A 288 -5.90 -12.09 -2.58
CA GLN A 288 -7.00 -11.16 -2.38
C GLN A 288 -7.05 -10.10 -3.50
N LEU A 289 -8.14 -9.35 -3.56
CA LEU A 289 -8.21 -8.11 -4.34
C LEU A 289 -7.18 -7.06 -3.90
N GLY A 290 -6.59 -6.39 -4.89
CA GLY A 290 -5.87 -5.13 -4.73
C GLY A 290 -6.85 -3.97 -4.58
N ILE A 291 -7.08 -3.56 -3.34
CA ILE A 291 -7.95 -2.42 -2.99
C ILE A 291 -7.16 -1.12 -3.04
N ARG A 292 -7.70 -0.12 -3.77
CA ARG A 292 -7.07 1.20 -3.90
C ARG A 292 -7.56 2.19 -2.85
N GLU A 293 -8.85 2.15 -2.53
CA GLU A 293 -9.50 3.11 -1.64
C GLU A 293 -10.65 2.47 -0.86
N THR A 294 -10.82 2.90 0.39
CA THR A 294 -12.00 2.64 1.24
C THR A 294 -12.20 3.83 2.16
N ARG A 295 -11.63 3.81 3.37
CA ARG A 295 -11.76 4.88 4.37
C ARG A 295 -10.55 5.80 4.39
N ARG A 296 -10.79 7.11 4.48
CA ARG A 296 -9.78 8.15 4.75
C ARG A 296 -10.04 8.72 6.13
N ILE A 297 -9.05 8.67 7.03
CA ILE A 297 -9.23 9.16 8.41
C ILE A 297 -9.44 10.67 8.43
N ALA A 298 -10.33 11.18 9.29
CA ALA A 298 -10.34 12.61 9.59
C ALA A 298 -9.19 12.93 10.55
N GLY A 299 -8.08 13.40 9.99
CA GLY A 299 -6.86 13.73 10.72
C GLY A 299 -6.88 15.13 11.34
N LEU A 300 -5.83 15.48 12.10
CA LEU A 300 -5.63 16.85 12.61
C LEU A 300 -5.39 17.88 11.48
N ALA A 301 -5.03 17.42 10.29
CA ALA A 301 -5.22 18.16 9.05
C ALA A 301 -5.58 17.20 7.91
N THR A 302 -6.01 17.76 6.79
CA THR A 302 -6.30 17.05 5.55
C THR A 302 -5.34 17.56 4.47
N LEU A 303 -4.54 16.68 3.89
CA LEU A 303 -3.68 17.02 2.75
C LEU A 303 -4.53 17.20 1.50
N THR A 304 -4.41 18.33 0.83
CA THR A 304 -5.20 18.66 -0.37
C THR A 304 -4.39 18.47 -1.64
N ALA A 305 -5.06 18.37 -2.78
CA ALA A 305 -4.38 18.30 -4.07
C ALA A 305 -3.63 19.60 -4.37
N ASP A 306 -4.14 20.74 -3.91
CA ASP A 306 -3.47 22.03 -4.03
C ASP A 306 -2.19 22.10 -3.19
N ASP A 307 -2.14 21.45 -2.03
CA ASP A 307 -0.88 21.29 -1.27
C ASP A 307 0.16 20.52 -2.09
N LEU A 308 -0.26 19.47 -2.82
CA LEU A 308 0.62 18.71 -3.69
C LEU A 308 1.09 19.56 -4.87
N ARG A 309 0.17 20.23 -5.59
CA ARG A 309 0.47 21.07 -6.76
C ARG A 309 1.42 22.21 -6.44
N ASN A 310 1.20 22.87 -5.31
CA ASN A 310 1.99 24.03 -4.91
C ASN A 310 3.28 23.66 -4.16
N GLY A 311 3.52 22.37 -3.90
CA GLY A 311 4.70 21.91 -3.16
C GLY A 311 4.72 22.51 -1.75
N ALA A 312 3.59 22.47 -1.05
CA ALA A 312 3.45 23.12 0.26
C ALA A 312 4.47 22.61 1.27
N GLU A 313 5.05 23.54 2.04
CA GLU A 313 5.99 23.23 3.10
C GLU A 313 5.29 23.12 4.44
N PHE A 314 5.68 22.11 5.24
CA PHE A 314 5.12 21.89 6.56
C PHE A 314 6.22 21.82 7.61
N THR A 315 6.00 22.47 8.76
CA THR A 315 6.93 22.40 9.90
C THR A 315 7.03 20.98 10.47
N ASP A 316 5.99 20.17 10.25
CA ASP A 316 5.85 18.79 10.70
C ASP A 316 5.95 17.76 9.56
N THR A 317 6.66 18.06 8.46
CA THR A 317 6.93 17.08 7.40
C THR A 317 7.54 15.79 7.96
N MET A 318 6.89 14.66 7.67
CA MET A 318 7.31 13.32 8.08
C MET A 318 7.78 12.44 6.92
N ALA A 319 7.40 12.77 5.69
CA ALA A 319 7.77 12.05 4.49
C ALA A 319 7.66 12.96 3.26
N LEU A 320 8.29 12.55 2.16
CA LEU A 320 8.18 13.17 0.85
C LEU A 320 7.49 12.23 -0.14
N GLY A 321 6.97 12.79 -1.23
CA GLY A 321 6.51 12.03 -2.37
C GLY A 321 6.71 12.79 -3.68
N ALA A 322 6.75 12.03 -4.77
CA ALA A 322 6.87 12.55 -6.13
C ALA A 322 5.95 11.82 -7.13
N TYR A 323 5.10 10.92 -6.65
CA TYR A 323 4.16 10.19 -7.50
C TYR A 323 3.06 11.14 -8.02
N PRO A 324 2.68 11.08 -9.31
CA PRO A 324 1.60 11.88 -9.90
C PRO A 324 0.25 11.69 -9.20
N ILE A 325 -0.67 12.64 -9.38
CA ILE A 325 -2.06 12.42 -8.98
C ILE A 325 -2.68 11.43 -9.98
N ASP A 326 -3.03 10.23 -9.49
CA ASP A 326 -3.53 9.09 -10.28
C ASP A 326 -4.85 8.57 -9.69
N VAL A 327 -5.97 9.12 -10.20
CA VAL A 327 -7.33 8.80 -9.75
C VAL A 327 -8.03 7.94 -10.79
N HIS A 328 -8.50 6.77 -10.37
CA HIS A 328 -9.28 5.86 -11.21
C HIS A 328 -10.78 6.02 -10.97
N HIS A 329 -11.55 6.38 -12.00
CA HIS A 329 -12.99 6.63 -11.88
C HIS A 329 -13.83 5.34 -11.91
N ALA A 330 -14.75 5.13 -10.96
CA ALA A 330 -15.53 3.88 -10.91
C ALA A 330 -16.51 3.72 -12.09
N GLY A 331 -17.04 4.84 -12.60
CA GLY A 331 -18.13 4.86 -13.61
C GLY A 331 -17.70 4.59 -15.05
N ASP A 332 -16.41 4.68 -15.37
CA ASP A 332 -15.89 4.45 -16.71
C ASP A 332 -14.44 3.89 -16.72
N ALA A 333 -13.86 3.77 -17.91
CA ALA A 333 -12.48 3.32 -18.10
C ALA A 333 -11.44 4.44 -17.92
N ASN A 334 -11.86 5.68 -17.62
CA ASN A 334 -10.99 6.84 -17.54
C ASN A 334 -10.17 6.86 -16.24
N ILE A 335 -9.07 7.61 -16.32
CA ILE A 335 -8.12 7.85 -15.26
C ILE A 335 -7.77 9.33 -15.32
N THR A 336 -7.82 10.04 -14.20
CA THR A 336 -7.19 11.35 -14.08
C THR A 336 -5.73 11.11 -13.71
N PHE A 337 -4.82 11.49 -14.60
CA PHE A 337 -3.37 11.41 -14.38
C PHE A 337 -2.77 12.81 -14.55
N GLU A 338 -2.32 13.42 -13.45
CA GLU A 338 -1.75 14.76 -13.44
C GLU A 338 -0.29 14.73 -12.95
N GLU A 339 0.63 15.10 -13.83
CA GLU A 339 2.04 15.27 -13.48
C GLU A 339 2.28 16.63 -12.81
N LEU A 340 3.01 16.64 -11.70
CA LEU A 340 3.23 17.86 -10.89
C LEU A 340 4.48 18.66 -11.28
N GLY A 341 5.17 18.28 -12.37
CA GLY A 341 6.39 18.93 -12.87
C GLY A 341 7.61 17.99 -12.87
N PRO A 342 8.68 18.32 -13.61
CA PRO A 342 9.80 17.40 -13.84
C PRO A 342 10.58 17.05 -12.56
N ASP A 343 10.90 18.04 -11.73
CA ASP A 343 11.61 17.82 -10.46
C ASP A 343 10.74 18.14 -9.24
N HIS A 344 9.43 17.95 -9.36
CA HIS A 344 8.48 18.32 -8.33
C HIS A 344 8.43 17.30 -7.19
N VAL A 345 8.37 17.81 -5.96
CA VAL A 345 8.26 17.02 -4.73
C VAL A 345 7.26 17.70 -3.81
N TYR A 346 6.45 16.89 -3.13
CA TYR A 346 5.51 17.35 -2.13
C TYR A 346 5.81 16.73 -0.77
N ALA A 347 5.56 17.50 0.29
CA ALA A 347 5.74 17.08 1.66
C ALA A 347 4.45 16.51 2.25
N LEU A 348 4.56 15.49 3.09
CA LEU A 348 3.45 14.90 3.84
C LEU A 348 3.62 15.27 5.32
N PRO A 349 2.73 16.08 5.91
CA PRO A 349 2.85 16.49 7.31
C PRO A 349 2.35 15.41 8.27
N TYR A 350 3.02 15.23 9.40
CA TYR A 350 2.72 14.24 10.43
C TYR A 350 1.25 14.24 10.87
N ARG A 351 0.66 15.43 11.02
CA ARG A 351 -0.73 15.60 11.48
C ARG A 351 -1.81 14.93 10.60
N ILE A 352 -1.50 14.53 9.37
CA ILE A 352 -2.45 13.75 8.52
C ILE A 352 -2.56 12.28 8.94
N ALA A 353 -1.58 11.78 9.71
CA ALA A 353 -1.59 10.45 10.30
C ALA A 353 -2.20 10.43 11.71
N VAL A 354 -2.54 11.60 12.28
CA VAL A 354 -3.07 11.73 13.64
C VAL A 354 -4.60 11.81 13.58
N PRO A 355 -5.35 10.74 13.92
CA PRO A 355 -6.81 10.75 13.95
C PRO A 355 -7.36 11.78 14.95
N GLN A 356 -8.44 12.47 14.58
CA GLN A 356 -9.19 13.25 15.55
C GLN A 356 -9.86 12.34 16.58
N GLY A 357 -9.94 12.81 17.83
CA GLY A 357 -10.66 12.11 18.90
C GLY A 357 -9.90 10.95 19.58
N LEU A 358 -8.68 10.64 19.15
CA LEU A 358 -7.82 9.62 19.76
C LEU A 358 -6.43 10.19 20.07
N ASP A 359 -5.95 9.93 21.28
CA ASP A 359 -4.70 10.49 21.80
C ASP A 359 -3.52 9.51 21.73
N ASN A 360 -3.79 8.23 21.48
CA ASN A 360 -2.77 7.17 21.47
C ASN A 360 -2.86 6.24 20.25
N ALA A 361 -3.33 6.76 19.12
CA ALA A 361 -3.50 5.99 17.89
C ALA A 361 -3.02 6.78 16.67
N LEU A 362 -2.37 6.11 15.71
CA LEU A 362 -1.88 6.69 14.45
C LEU A 362 -2.33 5.83 13.27
N VAL A 363 -2.39 6.44 12.09
CA VAL A 363 -2.74 5.77 10.82
C VAL A 363 -1.54 5.74 9.89
N ALA A 364 -1.32 4.61 9.22
CA ALA A 364 -0.32 4.46 8.17
C ALA A 364 -0.88 3.72 6.95
N GLY A 365 -0.34 4.02 5.76
CA GLY A 365 -0.79 3.42 4.50
C GLY A 365 -1.85 4.25 3.79
N ARG A 366 -2.76 3.60 3.05
CA ARG A 366 -3.72 4.30 2.17
C ARG A 366 -4.85 5.04 2.90
N GLY A 367 -5.01 4.86 4.20
CA GLY A 367 -6.09 5.50 4.97
C GLY A 367 -5.78 6.90 5.51
N LEU A 368 -4.68 7.53 5.09
CA LEU A 368 -4.27 8.86 5.57
C LEU A 368 -5.31 9.95 5.29
N SER A 369 -5.28 11.02 6.09
CA SER A 369 -6.17 12.17 5.95
C SER A 369 -5.76 13.03 4.74
N ALA A 370 -6.48 12.85 3.64
CA ALA A 370 -6.24 13.56 2.38
C ALA A 370 -7.56 13.75 1.62
N THR A 371 -7.65 14.74 0.73
CA THR A 371 -8.73 14.81 -0.25
C THR A 371 -8.68 13.60 -1.18
N HIS A 372 -9.78 13.26 -1.83
CA HIS A 372 -9.86 12.08 -2.70
C HIS A 372 -8.84 12.15 -3.84
N GLU A 373 -8.66 13.36 -4.40
CA GLU A 373 -7.67 13.63 -5.42
C GLU A 373 -6.23 13.45 -4.90
N ALA A 374 -5.87 14.08 -3.78
CA ALA A 374 -4.54 13.94 -3.19
C ALA A 374 -4.21 12.49 -2.79
N HIS A 375 -5.23 11.74 -2.34
CA HIS A 375 -5.12 10.31 -2.03
C HIS A 375 -4.62 9.50 -3.24
N GLY A 376 -4.99 9.88 -4.47
CA GLY A 376 -4.50 9.26 -5.70
C GLY A 376 -2.97 9.27 -5.82
N ALA A 377 -2.31 10.30 -5.29
CA ALA A 377 -0.85 10.43 -5.32
C ALA A 377 -0.16 9.69 -4.14
N ILE A 378 -0.70 9.81 -2.93
CA ILE A 378 0.01 9.39 -1.72
C ILE A 378 -0.21 7.93 -1.33
N ARG A 379 -1.19 7.23 -1.93
CA ARG A 379 -1.54 5.84 -1.58
C ARG A 379 -0.55 4.79 -2.09
N VAL A 380 0.40 5.16 -2.94
CA VAL A 380 1.37 4.22 -3.54
C VAL A 380 2.35 3.69 -2.50
N MET A 381 2.82 2.45 -2.70
CA MET A 381 3.56 1.71 -1.68
C MET A 381 4.86 2.38 -1.22
N PRO A 382 5.71 2.99 -2.08
CA PRO A 382 6.88 3.72 -1.63
C PRO A 382 6.57 4.87 -0.66
N THR A 383 5.63 5.74 -1.02
CA THR A 383 5.16 6.83 -0.13
C THR A 383 4.56 6.26 1.16
N ALA A 384 3.75 5.20 1.07
CA ALA A 384 3.18 4.53 2.23
C ALA A 384 4.25 3.93 3.17
N MET A 385 5.35 3.40 2.63
CA MET A 385 6.48 2.91 3.43
C MET A 385 7.23 4.07 4.11
N ALA A 386 7.47 5.17 3.42
CA ALA A 386 8.10 6.36 4.02
C ALA A 386 7.26 6.92 5.18
N VAL A 387 5.95 7.09 4.97
CA VAL A 387 5.03 7.50 6.05
C VAL A 387 5.02 6.49 7.18
N ALA A 388 4.98 5.19 6.87
CA ALA A 388 4.99 4.15 7.88
C ALA A 388 6.25 4.15 8.75
N GLN A 389 7.42 4.37 8.16
CA GLN A 389 8.67 4.50 8.90
C GLN A 389 8.58 5.65 9.91
N ALA A 390 8.01 6.79 9.50
CA ALA A 390 7.78 7.92 10.39
C ALA A 390 6.75 7.63 11.48
N VAL A 391 5.62 7.02 11.14
CA VAL A 391 4.55 6.67 12.09
C VAL A 391 5.04 5.67 13.14
N GLY A 392 5.80 4.65 12.73
CA GLY A 392 6.42 3.69 13.65
C GLY A 392 7.42 4.35 14.59
N THR A 393 8.30 5.21 14.04
CA THR A 393 9.26 5.99 14.84
C THR A 393 8.55 6.90 15.83
N ALA A 394 7.51 7.62 15.40
CA ALA A 394 6.68 8.49 16.24
C ALA A 394 6.00 7.71 17.37
N ALA A 395 5.39 6.57 17.06
CA ALA A 395 4.71 5.74 18.06
C ALA A 395 5.67 5.27 19.17
N ALA A 396 6.91 4.88 18.82
CA ALA A 396 7.91 4.49 19.80
C ALA A 396 8.35 5.68 20.68
N LEU A 397 8.60 6.85 20.07
CA LEU A 397 8.96 8.07 20.81
C LEU A 397 7.87 8.50 21.80
N LEU A 398 6.60 8.49 21.35
CA LEU A 398 5.45 8.84 22.17
C LEU A 398 5.18 7.81 23.27
N ALA A 399 5.38 6.52 22.99
CA ALA A 399 5.26 5.47 24.01
C ALA A 399 6.31 5.61 25.11
N ALA A 400 7.52 6.04 24.75
CA ALA A 400 8.62 6.31 25.69
C ALA A 400 8.40 7.59 26.51
N SER A 401 7.90 8.67 25.90
CA SER A 401 7.64 9.95 26.58
C SER A 401 6.28 10.01 27.30
N ASN A 402 5.39 9.05 27.03
CA ASN A 402 4.01 9.02 27.51
C ASN A 402 3.23 10.30 27.15
N GLN A 403 3.49 10.85 25.97
CA GLN A 403 2.81 12.02 25.42
C GLN A 403 1.73 11.61 24.44
N PRO A 404 0.63 12.36 24.31
CA PRO A 404 -0.38 12.10 23.29
C PRO A 404 0.16 12.38 21.88
N THR A 405 -0.45 11.77 20.86
CA THR A 405 -0.05 11.87 19.45
C THR A 405 0.16 13.30 18.96
N ALA A 406 -0.69 14.24 19.40
CA ALA A 406 -0.64 15.65 19.02
C ALA A 406 0.53 16.44 19.63
N GLN A 407 1.25 15.88 20.61
CA GLN A 407 2.36 16.54 21.31
C GLN A 407 3.75 16.05 20.87
N LEU A 408 3.84 15.25 19.81
CA LEU A 408 5.13 14.87 19.24
C LEU A 408 5.90 16.12 18.78
N ASP A 409 7.16 16.25 19.18
CA ASP A 409 8.06 17.25 18.60
C ASP A 409 8.49 16.84 17.18
N PRO A 410 8.12 17.61 16.14
CA PRO A 410 8.50 17.27 14.78
C PRO A 410 10.00 17.37 14.50
N ALA A 411 10.76 18.18 15.27
CA ALA A 411 12.21 18.24 15.10
C ALA A 411 12.86 16.92 15.49
N THR A 412 12.52 16.39 16.67
CA THR A 412 12.97 15.08 17.15
C THR A 412 12.60 13.95 16.18
N LEU A 413 11.37 13.94 15.65
CA LEU A 413 10.96 12.91 14.67
C LEU A 413 11.84 12.95 13.41
N ARG A 414 12.06 14.14 12.84
CA ARG A 414 12.85 14.31 11.61
C ARG A 414 14.32 13.95 11.80
N GLU A 415 14.88 14.25 12.97
CA GLU A 415 16.24 13.82 13.32
C GLU A 415 16.34 12.29 13.30
N LYS A 416 15.45 11.58 14.01
CA LYS A 416 15.43 10.11 14.02
C LYS A 416 15.20 9.50 12.64
N LEU A 417 14.39 10.13 11.81
CA LEU A 417 14.17 9.69 10.43
C LEU A 417 15.43 9.81 9.58
N ARG A 418 16.17 10.92 9.68
CA ARG A 418 17.44 11.12 8.96
C ARG A 418 18.51 10.15 9.44
N ASP A 419 18.61 9.93 10.75
CA ASP A 419 19.52 8.93 11.33
C ASP A 419 19.23 7.52 10.78
N ALA A 420 17.96 7.21 10.52
CA ALA A 420 17.50 5.96 9.92
C ALA A 420 17.51 5.96 8.38
N GLY A 421 18.17 6.94 7.75
CA GLY A 421 18.37 7.02 6.30
C GLY A 421 17.15 7.43 5.47
N ALA A 422 16.09 7.95 6.09
CA ALA A 422 14.95 8.50 5.36
C ALA A 422 15.30 9.85 4.71
N MET A 423 14.64 10.18 3.59
CA MET A 423 14.76 11.47 2.90
C MET A 423 13.66 12.43 3.36
N LEU A 424 14.03 13.67 3.66
CA LEU A 424 13.16 14.73 4.21
C LEU A 424 13.58 16.12 3.77
#